data_AF-A0A965YGM1-F1
#
_entry.id   AF-A0A965YGM1-F1
#
_cell.length_a   1.000
_cell.length_b   1.000
_cell.length_c   1.000
_cell.angle_alpha   90.00
_cell.angle_beta   90.00
_cell.angle_gamma   90.00
#
_symmetry.space_group_name_H-M   'P 1'
#
loop_
_entity.id
_entity.type
_entity.pdbx_description
1 polymer ?
#
loop_
_entity_poly.entity_id
_entity_poly.type
_entity_poly.pdbx_seq_one_letter_code
_entity_poly.pdbx_strand_id
1 'polypeptide(L)'
;LESLIAGGTVAEALERAYAYVKAGADGIMIHSKDKIGEDVKEFCLAFRSEYSHVPLILVPTTYNQFTEAEFQQWGANIIIYANHMLRAAYPAMVDVAKSILENGRSLEADPLCMPIKQILELIPGTK
;
A
#
# COMPACT_ATOMS: atom_id res chain seq x y z
N LEU A 1 -7.63 10.81 -2.33
CA LEU A 1 -8.44 11.35 -3.43
C LEU A 1 -8.99 10.18 -4.19
N GLU A 2 -10.31 10.07 -4.26
CA GLU A 2 -10.99 8.93 -4.87
C GLU A 2 -11.50 9.23 -6.29
N SER A 3 -11.15 10.37 -6.88
CA SER A 3 -11.68 10.77 -8.19
C SER A 3 -11.38 9.73 -9.28
N LEU A 4 -10.13 9.25 -9.37
CA LEU A 4 -9.75 8.22 -10.35
C LEU A 4 -10.42 6.88 -10.04
N ILE A 5 -10.57 6.53 -8.76
CA ILE A 5 -11.30 5.33 -8.32
C ILE A 5 -12.78 5.38 -8.75
N ALA A 6 -13.39 6.56 -8.64
CA ALA A 6 -14.76 6.86 -9.05
C ALA A 6 -14.94 6.95 -10.58
N GLY A 7 -13.88 6.79 -11.37
CA GLY A 7 -13.93 6.87 -12.83
C GLY A 7 -13.85 8.29 -13.38
N GLY A 8 -13.49 9.27 -12.54
CA GLY A 8 -13.20 10.62 -12.97
C GLY A 8 -11.82 10.75 -13.66
N THR A 9 -11.56 11.92 -14.22
CA THR A 9 -10.33 12.23 -14.97
C THR A 9 -9.21 12.75 -14.07
N VAL A 10 -7.98 12.79 -14.58
CA VAL A 10 -6.83 13.41 -13.90
C VAL A 10 -7.06 14.90 -13.64
N ALA A 11 -7.70 15.61 -14.57
CA ALA A 11 -8.03 17.02 -14.41
C ALA A 11 -8.97 17.25 -13.20
N GLU A 12 -10.02 16.43 -13.08
CA GLU A 12 -10.96 16.49 -11.93
C GLU A 12 -10.27 16.11 -10.61
N ALA A 13 -9.32 15.16 -10.65
CA ALA A 13 -8.51 14.82 -9.48
C ALA A 13 -7.65 16.02 -9.04
N LEU A 14 -7.00 16.70 -9.98
CA LEU A 14 -6.14 17.87 -9.71
C LEU A 14 -6.95 19.04 -9.17
N GLU A 15 -8.11 19.35 -9.76
CA GLU A 15 -9.00 20.40 -9.27
C GLU A 15 -9.33 20.20 -7.79
N ARG A 16 -9.72 18.98 -7.41
CA ARG A 16 -10.01 18.64 -6.01
C ARG A 16 -8.77 18.70 -5.13
N ALA A 17 -7.63 18.21 -5.62
CA ALA A 17 -6.36 18.29 -4.89
C ALA A 17 -6.03 19.74 -4.54
N TYR A 18 -6.13 20.65 -5.51
CA TYR A 18 -5.84 22.07 -5.33
C TYR A 18 -6.82 22.73 -4.37
N ALA A 19 -8.12 22.41 -4.46
CA ALA A 19 -9.11 22.88 -3.51
C ALA A 19 -8.78 22.42 -2.07
N TYR A 20 -8.31 21.19 -1.90
CA TYR A 20 -7.99 20.64 -0.58
C TYR A 20 -6.73 21.27 0.01
N VAL A 21 -5.69 21.49 -0.80
CA VAL A 21 -4.51 22.23 -0.36
C VAL A 21 -4.88 23.67 0.04
N LYS A 22 -5.68 24.36 -0.78
CA LYS A 22 -6.16 25.71 -0.44
C LYS A 22 -7.01 25.76 0.82
N ALA A 23 -7.71 24.67 1.14
CA ALA A 23 -8.49 24.53 2.37
C ALA A 23 -7.63 24.14 3.59
N GLY A 24 -6.31 23.93 3.42
CA GLY A 24 -5.37 23.67 4.51
C GLY A 24 -4.95 22.21 4.67
N ALA A 25 -5.13 21.35 3.67
CA ALA A 25 -4.61 19.98 3.73
C ALA A 25 -3.07 19.97 3.68
N ASP A 26 -2.43 19.31 4.66
CA ASP A 26 -0.97 19.18 4.75
C ASP A 26 -0.37 18.20 3.74
N GLY A 27 -1.18 17.41 3.06
CA GLY A 27 -0.72 16.41 2.11
C GLY A 27 -1.87 15.89 1.26
N ILE A 28 -1.53 15.44 0.05
CA ILE A 28 -2.47 14.84 -0.88
C ILE A 28 -2.12 13.37 -1.05
N MET A 29 -3.09 12.51 -0.75
CA MET A 29 -3.02 11.11 -1.15
C MET A 29 -3.85 10.93 -2.42
N ILE A 30 -3.27 10.42 -3.50
CA ILE A 30 -3.99 10.04 -4.72
C ILE A 30 -4.09 8.52 -4.82
N HIS A 31 -5.27 8.03 -5.17
CA HIS A 31 -5.52 6.60 -5.32
C HIS A 31 -6.05 6.31 -6.72
N SER A 32 -5.59 5.20 -7.29
CA SER A 32 -6.08 4.65 -8.56
C SER A 32 -6.22 3.14 -8.45
N LYS A 33 -7.14 2.58 -9.25
CA LYS A 33 -7.35 1.15 -9.44
C LYS A 33 -6.85 0.67 -10.79
N ASP A 34 -6.35 1.58 -11.63
CA ASP A 34 -5.69 1.24 -12.87
C ASP A 34 -4.42 0.44 -12.57
N LYS A 35 -4.11 -0.53 -13.44
CA LYS A 35 -2.91 -1.34 -13.37
C LYS A 35 -1.74 -0.69 -14.13
N ILE A 36 -2.02 0.17 -15.11
CA ILE A 36 -0.99 0.81 -15.93
C ILE A 36 -0.28 1.92 -15.13
N GLY A 37 -1.03 2.69 -14.34
CA GLY A 37 -0.50 3.74 -13.46
C GLY A 37 -0.07 5.04 -14.16
N GLU A 38 -0.38 5.18 -15.45
CA GLU A 38 -0.13 6.42 -16.22
C GLU A 38 -0.93 7.61 -15.68
N ASP A 39 -2.17 7.38 -15.25
CA ASP A 39 -3.04 8.37 -14.61
C ASP A 39 -2.43 8.97 -13.33
N VAL A 40 -1.85 8.11 -12.49
CA VAL A 40 -1.15 8.52 -11.27
C VAL A 40 0.12 9.27 -11.61
N LYS A 41 0.89 8.82 -12.61
CA LYS A 41 2.09 9.52 -13.06
C LYS A 41 1.77 10.92 -13.58
N GLU A 42 0.75 11.04 -14.43
CA GLU A 42 0.27 12.32 -14.95
C GLU A 42 -0.15 13.25 -13.81
N PHE A 43 -0.97 12.74 -12.88
CA PHE A 43 -1.39 13.49 -11.69
C PHE A 43 -0.19 13.99 -10.88
N CYS A 44 0.79 13.13 -10.59
CA CYS A 44 1.95 13.47 -9.78
C CYS A 44 2.76 14.61 -10.41
N LEU A 45 3.07 14.50 -11.70
CA LEU A 45 3.86 15.50 -12.42
C LEU A 45 3.12 16.84 -12.50
N ALA A 46 1.82 16.83 -12.79
CA ALA A 46 1.00 18.03 -12.85
C ALA A 46 0.79 18.67 -11.47
N PHE A 47 0.57 17.87 -10.42
CA PHE A 47 0.44 18.39 -9.07
C PHE A 47 1.73 19.06 -8.59
N ARG A 48 2.89 18.51 -8.97
CA ARG A 48 4.21 19.03 -8.59
C ARG A 48 4.58 20.34 -9.26
N SER A 49 4.07 20.63 -10.45
CA SER A 49 4.32 21.92 -11.11
C SER A 49 3.64 23.08 -10.37
N GLU A 50 2.54 22.83 -9.66
CA GLU A 50 1.82 23.82 -8.86
C GLU A 50 2.24 23.79 -7.37
N TYR A 51 2.33 22.60 -6.77
CA TYR A 51 2.63 22.39 -5.35
C TYR A 51 3.88 21.52 -5.17
N SER A 52 5.04 22.17 -5.13
CA SER A 52 6.34 21.50 -4.93
C SER A 52 6.60 21.01 -3.51
N HIS A 53 6.01 21.68 -2.50
CA HIS A 53 6.31 21.46 -1.08
C HIS A 53 5.27 20.60 -0.35
N VAL A 54 4.10 20.37 -0.95
CA VAL A 54 3.02 19.59 -0.32
C VAL A 54 3.32 18.09 -0.46
N PRO A 55 3.44 17.33 0.65
CA PRO A 55 3.56 15.88 0.62
C PRO A 55 2.55 15.20 -0.31
N LEU A 56 3.05 14.35 -1.21
CA LEU A 56 2.25 13.51 -2.08
C LEU A 56 2.41 12.05 -1.66
N ILE A 57 1.29 11.41 -1.39
CA ILE A 57 1.21 10.05 -0.86
C ILE A 57 0.59 9.13 -1.90
N LEU A 58 1.24 7.99 -2.16
CA LEU A 58 0.78 6.97 -3.10
C LEU A 58 0.50 5.65 -2.38
N VAL A 59 -0.48 4.90 -2.90
CA VAL A 59 -0.83 3.55 -2.43
C VAL A 59 -0.82 2.58 -3.63
N PRO A 60 0.36 2.12 -4.08
CA PRO A 60 0.52 1.41 -5.36
C PRO A 60 0.13 -0.07 -5.26
N THR A 61 -1.11 -0.37 -4.85
CA THR A 61 -1.57 -1.77 -4.74
C THR A 61 -1.84 -2.39 -6.11
N THR A 62 -2.39 -1.61 -7.06
CA THR A 62 -2.79 -2.10 -8.40
C THR A 62 -1.74 -1.83 -9.48
N TYR A 63 -0.99 -0.73 -9.37
CA TYR A 63 0.10 -0.33 -10.25
C TYR A 63 1.47 -0.59 -9.58
N ASN A 64 1.65 -1.81 -9.10
CA ASN A 64 2.78 -2.23 -8.26
C ASN A 64 4.06 -2.58 -9.05
N GLN A 65 4.08 -2.37 -10.37
CA GLN A 65 5.24 -2.61 -11.23
C GLN A 65 6.34 -1.55 -11.08
N PHE A 66 6.02 -0.38 -10.52
CA PHE A 66 6.98 0.71 -10.35
C PHE A 66 7.66 0.64 -8.98
N THR A 67 8.94 0.99 -8.96
CA THR A 67 9.77 1.08 -7.76
C THR A 67 9.53 2.38 -6.99
N GLU A 68 9.89 2.40 -5.71
CA GLU A 68 9.88 3.64 -4.91
C GLU A 68 10.73 4.76 -5.55
N ALA A 69 11.86 4.40 -6.18
CA ALA A 69 12.70 5.36 -6.89
C ALA A 69 11.98 6.00 -8.09
N GLU A 70 11.20 5.23 -8.85
CA GLU A 70 10.36 5.76 -9.94
C GLU A 70 9.24 6.66 -9.41
N PHE A 71 8.57 6.25 -8.33
CA PHE A 71 7.56 7.11 -7.68
C PHE A 71 8.16 8.42 -7.14
N GLN A 72 9.36 8.36 -6.58
CA GLN A 72 10.09 9.54 -6.13
C GLN A 72 10.42 10.47 -7.31
N GLN A 73 10.80 9.93 -8.47
CA GLN A 73 11.03 10.72 -9.69
C GLN A 73 9.76 11.43 -10.18
N TRP A 74 8.57 10.89 -9.89
CA TRP A 74 7.30 11.56 -10.18
C TRP A 74 6.92 12.59 -9.10
N GLY A 75 7.67 12.63 -7.99
CA GLY A 75 7.51 13.58 -6.90
C GLY A 75 6.76 13.04 -5.67
N ALA A 76 6.51 11.74 -5.57
CA ALA A 76 5.93 11.15 -4.37
C ALA A 76 6.89 11.24 -3.16
N ASN A 77 6.33 11.40 -1.96
CA ASN A 77 7.10 11.47 -0.71
C ASN A 77 6.86 10.26 0.19
N ILE A 78 5.65 9.71 0.19
CA ILE A 78 5.24 8.60 1.06
C ILE A 78 4.61 7.52 0.21
N ILE A 79 5.12 6.30 0.33
CA ILE A 79 4.59 5.11 -0.34
C ILE A 79 3.98 4.20 0.71
N ILE A 80 2.70 3.83 0.54
CA ILE A 80 1.97 2.96 1.46
C ILE A 80 1.73 1.60 0.82
N TYR A 81 2.37 0.57 1.37
CA TYR A 81 2.09 -0.83 1.05
C TYR A 81 0.90 -1.35 1.88
N ALA A 82 -0.32 -0.94 1.50
CA ALA A 82 -1.50 -1.01 2.37
C ALA A 82 -1.87 -2.39 2.94
N ASN A 83 -1.81 -3.47 2.14
CA ASN A 83 -2.43 -4.75 2.52
C ASN A 83 -1.55 -5.99 2.28
N HIS A 84 -0.26 -5.81 1.98
CA HIS A 84 0.63 -6.90 1.57
C HIS A 84 0.91 -7.89 2.70
N MET A 85 1.12 -7.41 3.93
CA MET A 85 1.40 -8.27 5.08
C MET A 85 0.23 -9.19 5.42
N LEU A 86 -1.00 -8.67 5.38
CA LEU A 86 -2.21 -9.47 5.60
C LEU A 86 -2.41 -10.48 4.46
N ARG A 87 -2.22 -10.06 3.21
CA ARG A 87 -2.32 -10.93 2.04
C ARG A 87 -1.25 -12.01 2.00
N ALA A 88 -0.08 -11.77 2.60
CA ALA A 88 0.99 -12.75 2.74
C ALA A 88 0.72 -13.75 3.87
N ALA A 89 0.19 -13.27 5.00
CA ALA A 89 -0.16 -14.13 6.13
C ALA A 89 -1.29 -15.12 5.79
N TYR A 90 -2.26 -14.70 4.97
CA TYR A 90 -3.45 -15.52 4.71
C TYR A 90 -3.16 -16.87 4.02
N PRO A 91 -2.39 -16.95 2.91
CA PRO A 91 -1.97 -18.22 2.33
C PRO A 91 -1.22 -19.11 3.32
N ALA A 92 -0.28 -18.55 4.10
CA ALA A 92 0.46 -19.32 5.10
C ALA A 92 -0.46 -19.92 6.18
N MET A 93 -1.43 -19.14 6.66
CA MET A 93 -2.44 -19.63 7.59
C MET A 93 -3.32 -20.73 6.99
N VAL A 94 -3.68 -20.61 5.70
CA VAL A 94 -4.45 -21.64 4.98
C VAL A 94 -3.65 -22.93 4.84
N ASP A 95 -2.36 -22.84 4.53
CA ASP A 95 -1.49 -24.01 4.37
C ASP A 95 -1.31 -24.77 5.70
N VAL A 96 -1.11 -24.04 6.79
CA VAL A 96 -1.09 -24.60 8.16
C VAL A 96 -2.42 -25.28 8.49
N ALA A 97 -3.55 -24.63 8.23
CA ALA A 97 -4.86 -25.18 8.54
C ALA A 97 -5.17 -26.46 7.73
N LYS A 98 -4.81 -26.49 6.44
CA LYS A 98 -4.94 -27.68 5.59
C LYS A 98 -4.07 -28.83 6.08
N SER A 99 -2.81 -28.57 6.42
CA SER A 99 -1.90 -29.58 6.95
C SER A 99 -2.46 -30.22 8.23
N ILE A 100 -2.98 -29.42 9.16
CA ILE A 100 -3.60 -29.92 10.40
C ILE A 100 -4.84 -30.77 10.08
N LEU A 101 -5.70 -30.31 9.17
CA LEU A 101 -6.91 -31.02 8.79
C LEU A 101 -6.61 -32.38 8.12
N GLU A 102 -5.63 -32.43 7.22
CA GLU A 102 -5.25 -33.65 6.50
C GLU A 102 -4.57 -34.69 7.40
N ASN A 103 -3.76 -34.26 8.36
CA ASN A 103 -2.96 -35.15 9.20
C ASN A 103 -3.59 -35.43 10.58
N GLY A 104 -4.62 -34.69 10.97
CA GLY A 104 -5.25 -34.80 12.30
C GLY A 104 -4.33 -34.39 13.46
N ARG A 105 -3.20 -33.72 13.16
CA ARG A 105 -2.19 -33.22 14.12
C ARG A 105 -1.37 -32.10 13.48
N SER A 106 -0.55 -31.41 14.26
CA SER A 106 0.23 -30.25 13.80
C SER A 106 1.71 -30.50 13.52
N LEU A 107 2.20 -31.75 13.51
CA LEU A 107 3.63 -32.05 13.33
C LEU A 107 4.13 -31.56 11.95
N GLU A 108 3.33 -31.79 10.92
CA GLU A 108 3.62 -31.43 9.54
C GLU A 108 3.49 -29.92 9.28
N ALA A 109 2.77 -29.21 10.15
CA ALA A 109 2.61 -27.77 10.10
C ALA A 109 3.73 -27.01 10.83
N ASP A 110 4.47 -27.67 11.73
CA ASP A 110 5.53 -27.05 12.55
C ASP A 110 6.60 -26.31 11.72
N PRO A 111 7.10 -26.86 10.58
CA PRO A 111 8.08 -26.16 9.73
C PRO A 111 7.54 -24.91 9.02
N LEU A 112 6.22 -24.74 8.94
CA LEU A 112 5.56 -23.57 8.34
C LEU A 112 5.38 -22.43 9.35
N CYS A 113 5.59 -22.72 10.64
CA CYS A 113 5.39 -21.78 11.74
C CYS A 113 6.72 -21.16 12.18
N MET A 114 6.63 -19.92 12.67
CA MET A 114 7.74 -19.32 13.41
C MET A 114 7.94 -20.09 14.73
N PRO A 115 9.20 -20.35 15.16
CA PRO A 115 9.46 -20.98 16.45
C PRO A 115 8.84 -20.21 17.61
N ILE A 116 8.20 -20.89 18.57
CA ILE A 116 7.55 -20.26 19.74
C ILE A 116 8.51 -19.31 20.48
N LYS A 117 9.78 -19.66 20.58
CA LYS A 117 10.80 -18.80 21.22
C LYS A 117 10.89 -17.42 20.56
N GLN A 118 10.85 -17.34 19.23
CA GLN A 118 10.89 -16.07 18.52
C GLN A 118 9.57 -15.29 18.70
N ILE A 119 8.43 -15.98 18.78
CA ILE A 119 7.13 -15.35 19.06
C ILE A 119 7.14 -14.69 20.44
N LEU A 120 7.67 -15.36 21.46
CA LEU A 120 7.73 -14.81 22.81
C LEU A 120 8.61 -13.56 22.87
N GLU A 121 9.70 -13.52 22.08
CA GLU A 121 10.57 -12.33 21.99
C GLU A 121 9.86 -11.08 21.44
N LEU A 122 8.73 -11.23 20.73
CA LEU A 122 7.92 -10.11 20.25
C LEU A 122 7.07 -9.46 21.36
N ILE A 123 6.86 -10.14 22.48
CA ILE A 123 6.06 -9.65 23.61
C ILE A 123 7.01 -9.20 24.73
N PRO A 124 7.11 -7.89 25.02
CA PRO A 124 7.94 -7.41 26.12
C PRO A 124 7.53 -8.04 27.46
N GLY A 125 8.49 -8.58 28.22
CA GLY A 125 8.28 -9.11 29.58
C GLY A 125 8.01 -10.62 29.70
N THR A 126 8.15 -11.39 28.62
CA THR A 126 8.03 -12.86 28.60
C THR A 126 9.37 -13.60 28.74
N LYS A 127 10.45 -12.87 29.08
CA LYS A 127 11.77 -13.41 29.41
C LYS A 127 11.97 -13.54 30.91
#